data_AF-A0A932PCJ9-F1
#
_entry.id   AF-A0A932PCJ9-F1
#
_cell.length_a   1.000
_cell.length_b   1.000
_cell.length_c   1.000
_cell.angle_alpha   90.00
_cell.angle_beta   90.00
_cell.angle_gamma   90.00
#
_symmetry.space_group_name_H-M   'P 1'
#
loop_
_entity.id
_entity.type
_entity.pdbx_description
1 polymer ?
#
loop_
_entity_poly.entity_id
_entity_poly.type
_entity_poly.pdbx_seq_one_letter_code
_entity_poly.pdbx_strand_id
1 'polypeptide(L)'
;MASSQFLGKLKQEFEERQRKNSRYSLRAFAVFLGTDHSTLSQILRDKRRISAVQLRRWGKKLGMIEEEVAAYVATQYVPELSTTRRQEQLRHWTAEAMAILADRSHWQILHLLRSREFKPDCRWIAGRIGTSVDEVNVALSRLLRLQMLEMGRTGKRKDLTGCGQRTEAEFQKQALIKVRELAANDGVELRRIKSKSMK
;
A
#
# COMPACT_ATOMS: atom_id res chain seq x y z
N MET A 1 -12.76 8.20 6.49
CA MET A 1 -11.61 8.25 5.55
C MET A 1 -10.57 7.16 5.84
N ALA A 2 -10.03 7.02 7.06
CA ALA A 2 -8.98 6.03 7.36
C ALA A 2 -9.43 4.55 7.38
N SER A 3 -10.59 4.27 8.00
CA SER A 3 -11.13 2.91 8.12
C SER A 3 -11.50 2.31 6.76
N SER A 4 -11.75 3.15 5.74
CA SER A 4 -12.28 2.68 4.45
C SER A 4 -11.27 1.92 3.60
N GLN A 5 -9.96 2.23 3.71
CA GLN A 5 -8.94 1.58 2.89
C GLN A 5 -8.71 0.13 3.34
N PHE A 6 -8.51 -0.10 4.64
CA PHE A 6 -8.41 -1.46 5.18
C PHE A 6 -9.73 -2.22 5.04
N LEU A 7 -10.88 -1.52 5.14
CA LEU A 7 -12.19 -2.11 4.85
C LEU A 7 -12.30 -2.60 3.41
N GLY A 8 -11.82 -1.82 2.45
CA GLY A 8 -11.74 -2.21 1.04
C GLY A 8 -10.90 -3.47 0.87
N LYS A 9 -9.75 -3.56 1.54
CA LYS A 9 -8.91 -4.77 1.53
C LYS A 9 -9.62 -5.99 2.12
N LEU A 10 -10.39 -5.83 3.19
CA LEU A 10 -11.19 -6.91 3.76
C LEU A 10 -12.29 -7.40 2.81
N LYS A 11 -12.95 -6.47 2.10
CA LYS A 11 -13.97 -6.81 1.09
C LYS A 11 -13.34 -7.58 -0.06
N GLN A 12 -12.21 -7.10 -0.59
CA GLN A 12 -11.47 -7.78 -1.65
C GLN A 12 -11.05 -9.20 -1.22
N GLU A 13 -10.49 -9.36 -0.04
CA GLU A 13 -10.11 -10.69 0.46
C GLU A 13 -11.32 -11.63 0.55
N PHE A 14 -12.45 -11.12 1.06
CA PHE A 14 -13.67 -11.90 1.18
C PHE A 14 -14.17 -12.34 -0.20
N GLU A 15 -14.22 -11.43 -1.16
CA GLU A 15 -14.60 -11.70 -2.55
C GLU A 15 -13.67 -12.71 -3.22
N GLU A 16 -12.35 -12.60 -3.01
CA GLU A 16 -11.37 -13.56 -3.54
C GLU A 16 -11.58 -14.97 -3.01
N ARG A 17 -11.92 -15.11 -1.72
CA ARG A 17 -12.26 -16.40 -1.10
C ARG A 17 -13.59 -16.94 -1.61
N GLN A 18 -14.57 -16.07 -1.78
CA GLN A 18 -15.87 -16.43 -2.34
C GLN A 18 -15.76 -16.85 -3.81
N ARG A 19 -14.85 -16.24 -4.58
CA ARG A 19 -14.56 -16.65 -5.96
C ARG A 19 -13.94 -18.04 -6.03
N LYS A 20 -13.08 -18.40 -5.07
CA LYS A 20 -12.50 -19.75 -4.96
C LYS A 20 -13.49 -20.78 -4.44
N ASN A 21 -14.42 -20.36 -3.59
CA ASN A 21 -15.47 -21.21 -3.02
C ASN A 21 -16.76 -20.39 -2.89
N SER A 22 -17.71 -20.58 -3.80
CA SER A 22 -18.98 -19.83 -3.83
C SER A 22 -19.81 -19.99 -2.55
N ARG A 23 -19.59 -21.06 -1.77
CA ARG A 23 -20.23 -21.32 -0.48
C ARG A 23 -19.51 -20.66 0.70
N TYR A 24 -18.40 -19.96 0.46
CA TYR A 24 -17.66 -19.26 1.51
C TYR A 24 -18.50 -18.12 2.09
N SER A 25 -18.99 -18.33 3.30
CA SER A 25 -19.93 -17.41 3.94
C SER A 25 -19.21 -16.32 4.74
N LEU A 26 -19.92 -15.23 4.99
CA LEU A 26 -19.45 -14.17 5.89
C LEU A 26 -19.12 -14.71 7.30
N ARG A 27 -19.85 -15.73 7.76
CA ARG A 27 -19.60 -16.41 9.04
C ARG A 27 -18.26 -17.14 9.02
N ALA A 28 -17.94 -17.84 7.93
CA ALA A 28 -16.64 -18.50 7.78
C ALA A 28 -15.49 -17.47 7.77
N PHE A 29 -15.70 -16.31 7.14
CA PHE A 29 -14.72 -15.23 7.14
C PHE A 29 -14.53 -14.62 8.54
N ALA A 30 -15.61 -14.43 9.31
CA ALA A 30 -15.55 -13.98 10.70
C ALA A 30 -14.78 -14.94 11.59
N VAL A 31 -15.03 -16.25 11.46
CA VAL A 31 -14.27 -17.30 12.16
C VAL A 31 -12.79 -17.24 11.80
N PHE A 32 -12.45 -17.13 10.52
CA PHE A 32 -11.07 -16.97 10.06
C PHE A 32 -10.40 -15.75 10.72
N LEU A 33 -11.04 -14.59 10.72
CA LEU A 33 -10.55 -13.37 11.35
C LEU A 33 -10.54 -13.44 12.89
N GLY A 34 -11.23 -14.40 13.51
CA GLY A 34 -11.36 -14.55 14.96
C GLY A 34 -12.24 -13.46 15.56
N THR A 35 -13.41 -13.24 14.95
CA THR A 35 -14.44 -12.30 15.40
C THR A 35 -15.83 -12.90 15.21
N ASP A 36 -16.85 -12.36 15.86
CA ASP A 36 -18.23 -12.75 15.61
C ASP A 36 -18.77 -12.15 14.30
N HIS A 37 -19.74 -12.85 13.69
CA HIS A 37 -20.37 -12.44 12.43
C HIS A 37 -21.03 -11.06 12.54
N SER A 38 -21.72 -10.74 13.65
CA SER A 38 -22.39 -9.45 13.82
C SER A 38 -21.39 -8.29 13.79
N THR A 39 -20.27 -8.40 14.50
CA THR A 39 -19.18 -7.43 14.49
C THR A 39 -18.63 -7.25 13.08
N LEU A 40 -18.32 -8.35 12.38
CA LEU A 40 -17.79 -8.25 11.02
C LEU A 40 -18.80 -7.59 10.06
N SER A 41 -20.08 -7.95 10.16
CA SER A 41 -21.14 -7.35 9.35
C SER A 41 -21.30 -5.84 9.59
N GLN A 42 -21.24 -5.40 10.85
CA GLN A 42 -21.26 -3.97 11.19
C GLN A 42 -20.04 -3.24 10.61
N ILE A 43 -18.86 -3.85 10.68
CA ILE A 43 -17.63 -3.29 10.11
C ILE A 43 -17.73 -3.17 8.58
N LEU A 44 -18.17 -4.22 7.87
CA LEU A 44 -18.35 -4.22 6.40
C LEU A 44 -19.34 -3.17 5.90
N ARG A 45 -20.31 -2.79 6.74
CA ARG A 45 -21.29 -1.72 6.50
C ARG A 45 -20.84 -0.35 7.01
N ASP A 46 -19.59 -0.23 7.45
CA ASP A 46 -19.00 0.98 8.03
C ASP A 46 -19.76 1.52 9.27
N LYS A 47 -20.56 0.68 9.94
CA LYS A 47 -21.29 1.00 11.18
C LYS A 47 -20.42 0.86 12.43
N ARG A 48 -19.27 0.20 12.32
CA ARG A 48 -18.32 0.00 13.41
C ARG A 48 -16.88 0.18 12.92
N ARG A 49 -16.09 0.96 13.64
CA ARG A 49 -14.68 1.21 13.32
C ARG A 49 -13.80 0.03 13.74
N ILE A 50 -12.73 -0.19 12.98
CA ILE A 50 -11.71 -1.20 13.27
C ILE A 50 -10.62 -0.55 14.13
N SER A 51 -10.38 -1.06 15.34
CA SER A 51 -9.27 -0.56 16.17
C SER A 51 -7.91 -0.93 15.57
N ALA A 52 -6.86 -0.15 15.88
CA ALA A 52 -5.50 -0.47 15.46
C ALA A 52 -5.03 -1.86 15.93
N VAL A 53 -5.47 -2.32 17.11
CA VAL A 53 -5.18 -3.66 17.63
C VAL A 53 -5.84 -4.75 16.77
N GLN A 54 -7.13 -4.58 16.45
CA GLN A 54 -7.84 -5.51 15.57
C GLN A 54 -7.23 -5.52 14.17
N LEU A 55 -6.88 -4.36 13.62
CA LEU A 55 -6.25 -4.21 12.32
C LEU A 55 -4.91 -4.96 12.27
N ARG A 56 -4.04 -4.78 13.27
CA ARG A 56 -2.76 -5.52 13.35
C ARG A 56 -2.96 -7.02 13.41
N ARG A 57 -3.91 -7.48 14.24
CA ARG A 57 -4.25 -8.90 14.38
C ARG A 57 -4.78 -9.49 13.08
N TRP A 58 -5.68 -8.78 12.41
CA TRP A 58 -6.29 -9.23 11.15
C TRP A 58 -5.30 -9.17 10.00
N GLY A 59 -4.49 -8.12 9.89
CA GLY A 59 -3.44 -8.01 8.88
C GLY A 59 -2.47 -9.19 8.93
N LYS A 60 -2.02 -9.58 10.13
CA LYS A 60 -1.18 -10.79 10.29
C LYS A 60 -1.88 -12.07 9.81
N LYS A 61 -3.17 -12.24 10.11
CA LYS A 61 -3.95 -13.39 9.63
C LYS A 61 -4.11 -13.41 8.11
N LEU A 62 -4.19 -12.23 7.49
CA LEU A 62 -4.27 -12.03 6.05
C LEU A 62 -2.91 -12.19 5.35
N GLY A 63 -1.83 -12.48 6.09
CA GLY A 63 -0.49 -12.64 5.53
C GLY A 63 0.21 -11.33 5.17
N MET A 64 -0.31 -10.17 5.64
CA MET A 64 0.31 -8.88 5.41
C MET A 64 1.65 -8.78 6.14
N ILE A 65 2.64 -8.15 5.50
CA ILE A 65 3.91 -7.81 6.15
C ILE A 65 3.72 -6.67 7.15
N GLU A 66 4.70 -6.50 8.03
CA GLU A 66 4.64 -5.50 9.10
C GLU A 66 4.48 -4.07 8.55
N GLU A 67 5.12 -3.76 7.42
CA GLU A 67 5.07 -2.44 6.79
C GLU A 67 3.69 -2.14 6.19
N GLU A 68 3.03 -3.12 5.58
CA GLU A 68 1.66 -2.99 5.07
C GLU A 68 0.70 -2.68 6.21
N VAL A 69 0.79 -3.45 7.30
CA VAL A 69 -0.01 -3.22 8.49
C VAL A 69 0.25 -1.83 9.07
N ALA A 70 1.51 -1.40 9.13
CA ALA A 70 1.86 -0.07 9.62
C ALA A 70 1.26 1.04 8.76
N ALA A 71 1.26 0.90 7.43
CA ALA A 71 0.63 1.85 6.51
C ALA A 71 -0.87 1.98 6.77
N TYR A 72 -1.59 0.86 6.86
CA TYR A 72 -3.03 0.86 7.16
C TYR A 72 -3.32 1.45 8.55
N VAL A 73 -2.50 1.15 9.57
CA VAL A 73 -2.65 1.75 10.90
C VAL A 73 -2.43 3.26 10.83
N ALA A 74 -1.41 3.73 10.10
CA ALA A 74 -1.09 5.14 9.97
C ALA A 74 -2.27 5.96 9.45
N THR A 75 -3.05 5.42 8.50
CA THR A 75 -4.25 6.09 7.98
C THR A 75 -5.18 6.54 9.10
N GLN A 76 -5.30 5.78 10.20
CA GLN A 76 -6.21 6.07 11.33
C GLN A 76 -5.81 7.32 12.13
N TYR A 77 -4.57 7.76 11.99
CA TYR A 77 -3.99 8.88 12.75
C TYR A 77 -3.61 10.06 11.84
N VAL A 78 -3.82 9.94 10.53
CA VAL A 78 -3.64 11.06 9.60
C VAL A 78 -4.77 12.07 9.86
N PRO A 79 -4.44 13.31 10.28
CA PRO A 79 -5.46 14.34 10.44
C PRO A 79 -5.93 14.84 9.07
N GLU A 80 -7.20 15.23 8.98
CA GLU A 80 -7.81 15.76 7.75
C GLU A 80 -7.17 17.10 7.35
N LEU A 81 -6.92 17.96 8.34
CA LEU A 81 -6.15 19.19 8.21
C LEU A 81 -4.82 19.04 8.97
N SER A 82 -3.72 19.41 8.32
CA SER A 82 -2.42 19.46 8.99
C SER A 82 -2.17 20.85 9.54
N THR A 83 -1.89 20.94 10.84
CA THR A 83 -1.54 22.17 11.52
C THR A 83 -0.06 22.24 11.89
N THR A 84 0.68 21.14 11.67
CA THR A 84 2.11 21.04 11.97
C THR A 84 2.85 20.32 10.85
N ARG A 85 4.13 20.67 10.65
CA ARG A 85 5.02 19.97 9.71
C ARG A 85 5.04 18.46 9.94
N ARG A 86 5.00 18.01 11.20
CA ARG A 86 4.97 16.59 11.54
C ARG A 86 3.73 15.87 11.01
N GLN A 87 2.57 16.51 11.10
CA GLN A 87 1.32 15.95 10.56
C GLN A 87 1.31 15.93 9.03
N GLU A 88 1.90 16.94 8.38
CA GLU A 88 2.08 16.97 6.93
C GLU A 88 2.95 15.80 6.46
N GLN A 89 4.08 15.57 7.13
CA GLN A 89 4.98 14.46 6.83
C GLN A 89 4.28 13.11 7.06
N LEU A 90 3.53 12.96 8.17
CA LEU A 90 2.75 11.75 8.42
C LEU A 90 1.74 11.50 7.30
N ARG A 91 0.98 12.54 6.89
CA ARG A 91 0.01 12.44 5.79
C ARG A 91 0.70 12.06 4.48
N HIS A 92 1.80 12.75 4.15
CA HIS A 92 2.59 12.50 2.93
C HIS A 92 3.07 11.05 2.86
N TRP A 93 3.80 10.58 3.87
CA TRP A 93 4.37 9.24 3.87
C TRP A 93 3.32 8.12 3.98
N THR A 94 2.20 8.40 4.67
CA THR A 94 1.06 7.47 4.65
C THR A 94 0.45 7.38 3.25
N ALA A 95 0.27 8.51 2.55
CA ALA A 95 -0.26 8.52 1.18
C ALA A 95 0.68 7.78 0.21
N GLU A 96 1.99 7.93 0.36
CA GLU A 96 2.98 7.21 -0.43
C GLU A 96 2.89 5.69 -0.23
N ALA A 97 2.80 5.23 1.02
CA ALA A 97 2.62 3.81 1.32
C ALA A 97 1.32 3.25 0.72
N MET A 98 0.22 4.01 0.85
CA MET A 98 -1.08 3.59 0.34
C MET A 98 -1.12 3.55 -1.19
N ALA A 99 -0.44 4.47 -1.87
CA ALA A 99 -0.33 4.45 -3.34
C ALA A 99 0.45 3.23 -3.84
N ILE A 100 1.53 2.82 -3.15
CA ILE A 100 2.27 1.59 -3.47
C ILE A 100 1.40 0.34 -3.31
N LEU A 101 0.53 0.32 -2.30
CA LEU A 101 -0.37 -0.80 -2.04
C LEU A 101 -1.54 -0.89 -3.03
N ALA A 102 -2.03 0.25 -3.50
CA ALA A 102 -3.20 0.32 -4.36
C ALA A 102 -2.87 0.12 -5.85
N ASP A 103 -1.66 0.50 -6.28
CA ASP A 103 -1.30 0.56 -7.69
C ASP A 103 -0.08 -0.30 -8.03
N ARG A 104 -0.34 -1.35 -8.81
CA ARG A 104 0.68 -2.28 -9.31
C ARG A 104 1.55 -1.70 -10.43
N SER A 105 1.19 -0.54 -11.00
CA SER A 105 1.92 0.08 -12.11
C SER A 105 3.38 0.33 -11.76
N HIS A 106 3.68 0.65 -10.50
CA HIS A 106 5.06 0.81 -10.02
C HIS A 106 5.92 -0.44 -10.29
N TRP A 107 5.41 -1.63 -9.97
CA TRP A 107 6.09 -2.90 -10.23
C TRP A 107 6.18 -3.17 -11.73
N GLN A 108 5.10 -2.97 -12.49
CA GLN A 108 5.07 -3.22 -13.93
C GLN A 108 6.06 -2.32 -14.68
N ILE A 109 6.22 -1.06 -14.27
CA ILE A 109 7.20 -0.13 -14.84
C ILE A 109 8.63 -0.64 -14.61
N LEU A 110 8.97 -1.04 -13.37
CA LEU A 110 10.29 -1.63 -13.08
C LEU A 110 10.52 -2.94 -13.83
N HIS A 111 9.47 -3.74 -14.01
CA HIS A 111 9.54 -4.95 -14.82
C HIS A 111 9.84 -4.63 -16.29
N LEU A 112 9.16 -3.63 -16.87
CA LEU A 112 9.38 -3.18 -18.25
C LEU A 112 10.78 -2.59 -18.49
N LEU A 113 11.34 -1.87 -17.52
CA LEU A 113 12.69 -1.29 -17.58
C LEU A 113 13.79 -2.32 -17.89
N ARG A 114 13.53 -3.59 -17.60
CA ARG A 114 14.46 -4.71 -17.83
C ARG A 114 14.22 -5.44 -19.14
N SER A 115 13.15 -5.11 -19.85
CA SER A 115 12.86 -5.69 -21.16
C SER A 115 13.90 -5.23 -22.19
N ARG A 116 14.30 -6.13 -23.09
CA ARG A 116 15.21 -5.80 -24.20
C ARG A 116 14.63 -4.75 -25.15
N GLU A 117 13.30 -4.65 -25.21
CA GLU A 117 12.57 -3.69 -26.04
C GLU A 117 12.23 -2.38 -25.30
N PHE A 118 12.78 -2.18 -24.09
CA PHE A 118 12.42 -1.04 -23.26
C PHE A 118 12.66 0.29 -23.99
N LYS A 119 11.62 1.13 -24.03
CA LYS A 119 11.70 2.51 -24.49
C LYS A 119 11.44 3.45 -23.30
N PRO A 120 12.30 4.46 -23.04
CA PRO A 120 12.09 5.44 -21.97
C PRO A 120 11.02 6.48 -22.34
N ASP A 121 9.89 6.03 -22.89
CA ASP A 121 8.78 6.86 -23.35
C ASP A 121 7.51 6.50 -22.56
N CYS A 122 6.86 7.51 -21.98
CA CYS A 122 5.70 7.28 -21.12
C CYS A 122 4.49 6.76 -21.90
N ARG A 123 4.32 7.12 -23.19
CA ARG A 123 3.23 6.61 -24.02
C ARG A 123 3.41 5.11 -24.32
N TRP A 124 4.64 4.70 -24.61
CA TRP A 124 4.98 3.30 -24.80
C TRP A 124 4.74 2.48 -23.53
N ILE A 125 5.18 2.98 -22.37
CA ILE A 125 4.95 2.32 -21.08
C ILE A 125 3.44 2.17 -20.81
N ALA A 126 2.69 3.26 -20.97
CA ALA A 126 1.23 3.29 -20.78
C ALA A 126 0.53 2.23 -21.64
N GLY A 127 0.87 2.16 -22.93
CA GLY A 127 0.33 1.16 -23.86
C GLY A 127 0.72 -0.28 -23.52
N ARG A 128 1.88 -0.51 -22.88
CA ARG A 128 2.34 -1.86 -22.50
C ARG A 128 1.68 -2.38 -21.21
N ILE A 129 1.39 -1.50 -20.25
CA ILE A 129 0.79 -1.90 -18.97
C ILE A 129 -0.73 -1.72 -18.92
N GLY A 130 -1.31 -1.03 -19.91
CA GLY A 130 -2.75 -0.82 -20.03
C GLY A 130 -3.27 0.27 -19.09
N THR A 131 -2.54 1.37 -18.96
CA THR A 131 -2.86 2.51 -18.08
C THR A 131 -2.68 3.84 -18.81
N SER A 132 -3.05 4.96 -18.21
CA SER A 132 -2.86 6.29 -18.82
C SER A 132 -1.41 6.80 -18.70
N VAL A 133 -1.05 7.76 -19.56
CA VAL A 133 0.26 8.43 -19.49
C VAL A 133 0.43 9.17 -18.16
N ASP A 134 -0.64 9.74 -17.63
CA ASP A 134 -0.62 10.46 -16.36
C ASP A 134 -0.37 9.51 -15.17
N GLU A 135 -1.02 8.34 -15.16
CA GLU A 135 -0.76 7.29 -14.16
C GLU A 135 0.69 6.80 -14.22
N VAL A 136 1.24 6.62 -15.43
CA VAL A 136 2.67 6.30 -15.61
C VAL A 136 3.56 7.39 -15.04
N ASN A 137 3.26 8.67 -15.32
CA ASN A 137 4.05 9.79 -14.80
C ASN A 137 4.01 9.83 -13.27
N VAL A 138 2.83 9.67 -12.66
CA VAL A 138 2.66 9.62 -11.20
C VAL A 138 3.47 8.47 -10.58
N ALA A 139 3.39 7.27 -11.18
CA ALA A 139 4.13 6.11 -10.70
C ALA A 139 5.65 6.29 -10.85
N LEU A 140 6.12 6.86 -11.96
CA LEU A 140 7.54 7.16 -12.19
C LEU A 140 8.06 8.20 -11.19
N SER A 141 7.33 9.30 -10.97
CA SER A 141 7.69 10.31 -9.97
C SER A 141 7.80 9.72 -8.57
N ARG A 142 6.93 8.77 -8.22
CA ARG A 142 7.00 8.04 -6.96
C ARG A 142 8.23 7.14 -6.88
N LEU A 143 8.50 6.35 -7.91
CA LEU A 143 9.68 5.48 -7.96
C LEU A 143 11.00 6.28 -7.84
N LEU A 144 11.07 7.47 -8.46
CA LEU A 144 12.20 8.39 -8.31
C LEU A 144 12.31 8.94 -6.88
N ARG A 145 11.21 9.43 -6.30
CA ARG A 145 11.18 9.94 -4.92
C ARG A 145 11.57 8.88 -3.90
N LEU A 146 11.13 7.64 -4.10
CA LEU A 146 11.49 6.49 -3.25
C LEU A 146 12.90 5.94 -3.53
N GLN A 147 13.66 6.58 -4.43
CA GLN A 147 15.01 6.17 -4.83
C GLN A 147 15.07 4.73 -5.35
N MET A 148 13.98 4.26 -5.94
CA MET A 148 13.89 2.94 -6.58
C MET A 148 14.26 3.02 -8.07
N LEU A 149 14.23 4.22 -8.62
CA LEU A 149 14.65 4.56 -9.98
C LEU A 149 15.65 5.71 -9.92
N GLU A 150 16.63 5.72 -10.82
CA GLU A 150 17.51 6.85 -11.08
C GLU A 150 17.42 7.29 -12.53
N MET A 151 17.41 8.61 -12.77
CA MET A 151 17.61 9.17 -14.11
C MET A 151 19.12 9.27 -14.37
N GLY A 152 19.63 8.43 -15.27
CA GLY A 152 21.02 8.54 -15.72
C GLY A 152 21.26 9.80 -16.56
N ARG A 153 22.52 10.23 -16.63
CA ARG A 153 22.97 11.45 -17.34
C ARG A 153 22.58 11.50 -18.83
N THR A 154 22.27 10.36 -19.45
CA THR A 154 21.89 10.22 -20.85
C THR A 154 20.39 9.99 -21.07
N GLY A 155 19.56 10.25 -20.05
CA GLY A 155 18.12 9.92 -20.09
C GLY A 155 17.81 8.43 -19.92
N LYS A 156 18.84 7.58 -19.81
CA LYS A 156 18.68 6.16 -19.47
C LYS A 156 18.27 6.02 -18.02
N ARG A 157 17.14 5.35 -17.78
CA ARG A 157 16.64 5.05 -16.44
C ARG A 157 17.35 3.82 -15.88
N LYS A 158 17.89 3.92 -14.68
CA LYS A 158 18.55 2.82 -13.97
C LYS A 158 17.67 2.36 -12.81
N ASP A 159 17.40 1.07 -12.77
CA ASP A 159 16.76 0.44 -11.62
C ASP A 159 17.77 0.34 -10.47
N LEU A 160 17.48 1.02 -9.36
CA LEU A 160 18.33 1.03 -8.16
C LEU A 160 17.99 -0.07 -7.18
N THR A 161 16.89 -0.79 -7.40
CA THR A 161 16.45 -1.81 -6.45
C THR A 161 17.42 -2.98 -6.40
N GLY A 162 18.25 -3.21 -7.44
CA GLY A 162 19.15 -4.38 -7.52
C GLY A 162 18.41 -5.73 -7.47
N CYS A 163 17.09 -5.69 -7.60
CA CYS A 163 16.20 -6.79 -7.26
C CYS A 163 15.86 -7.63 -8.49
N GLY A 164 16.79 -8.45 -8.98
CA GLY A 164 16.52 -9.42 -10.05
C GLY A 164 15.24 -10.24 -9.79
N GLN A 165 14.38 -10.36 -10.82
CA GLN A 165 13.19 -11.25 -10.90
C GLN A 165 12.20 -11.25 -9.71
N ARG A 166 12.00 -10.12 -9.03
CA ARG A 166 11.06 -10.06 -7.90
C ARG A 166 9.59 -10.07 -8.32
N THR A 167 8.81 -10.87 -7.60
CA THR A 167 7.34 -10.87 -7.62
C THR A 167 6.78 -9.51 -7.17
N GLU A 168 5.52 -9.21 -7.51
CA GLU A 168 4.84 -7.98 -7.09
C GLU A 168 4.89 -7.79 -5.56
N ALA A 169 4.72 -8.88 -4.79
CA ALA A 169 4.76 -8.85 -3.33
C ALA A 169 6.15 -8.46 -2.78
N GLU A 170 7.23 -8.96 -3.37
CA GLU A 170 8.57 -8.60 -2.91
C GLU A 170 8.95 -7.16 -3.30
N PHE A 171 8.43 -6.66 -4.43
CA PHE A 171 8.51 -5.24 -4.77
C PHE A 171 7.78 -4.39 -3.73
N GLN A 172 6.52 -4.72 -3.42
CA GLN A 172 5.73 -3.98 -2.42
C GLN A 172 6.45 -3.95 -1.08
N LYS A 173 7.01 -5.08 -0.62
CA LYS A 173 7.83 -5.15 0.58
C LYS A 173 9.01 -4.17 0.56
N GLN A 174 9.80 -4.16 -0.52
CA GLN A 174 10.94 -3.24 -0.64
C GLN A 174 10.50 -1.78 -0.69
N ALA A 175 9.47 -1.47 -1.47
CA ALA A 175 8.95 -0.11 -1.60
C ALA A 175 8.44 0.42 -0.25
N LEU A 176 7.73 -0.40 0.53
CA LEU A 176 7.25 -0.01 1.86
C LEU A 176 8.38 0.10 2.89
N ILE A 177 9.44 -0.71 2.78
CA ILE A 177 10.66 -0.51 3.57
C ILE A 177 11.30 0.85 3.24
N LYS A 178 11.39 1.21 1.96
CA LYS A 178 11.92 2.52 1.53
C LYS A 178 11.06 3.68 2.01
N VAL A 179 9.73 3.57 1.93
CA VAL A 179 8.81 4.55 2.51
C VAL A 179 9.09 4.73 4.01
N ARG A 180 9.26 3.65 4.77
CA ARG A 180 9.57 3.72 6.20
C ARG A 180 10.91 4.40 6.47
N GLU A 181 11.95 4.08 5.70
CA GLU A 181 13.29 4.67 5.85
C GLU A 181 13.28 6.18 5.60
N LEU A 182 12.68 6.60 4.48
CA LEU A 182 12.59 8.01 4.13
C LEU A 182 11.67 8.78 5.10
N ALA A 183 10.55 8.17 5.52
CA ALA A 183 9.69 8.73 6.56
C ALA A 183 10.44 8.95 7.88
N ALA A 184 11.31 8.02 8.28
CA ALA A 184 12.10 8.15 9.50
C ALA A 184 13.11 9.32 9.41
N ASN A 185 13.71 9.53 8.24
CA ASN A 185 14.59 10.69 7.99
C ASN A 185 13.84 12.03 8.12
N ASP A 186 12.53 12.05 7.83
CA ASP A 186 11.64 13.20 8.02
C ASP A 186 10.97 13.24 9.42
N GLY A 187 11.40 12.38 10.36
CA GLY A 187 10.91 12.36 11.74
C GLY A 187 9.56 11.63 11.94
N VAL A 188 9.15 10.79 10.98
CA VAL A 188 7.91 10.00 11.02
C VAL A 188 8.21 8.51 11.19
N GLU A 189 7.77 7.92 12.30
CA GLU A 189 7.94 6.48 12.58
C GLU A 189 6.63 5.69 12.38
N LEU A 190 6.36 5.25 11.14
CA LEU A 190 5.11 4.56 10.78
C LEU A 190 4.79 3.33 11.64
N ARG A 191 5.81 2.53 12.01
CA ARG A 191 5.62 1.32 12.83
C ARG A 191 5.29 1.63 14.29
N ARG A 192 5.78 2.76 14.81
CA ARG A 192 5.59 3.18 16.21
C ARG A 192 4.33 4.00 16.44
N ILE A 193 3.48 4.16 15.42
CA ILE A 193 2.16 4.77 15.58
C ILE A 193 1.33 3.89 16.52
N LYS A 194 1.37 4.24 17.80
CA LYS A 194 0.59 3.63 18.87
C LYS A 194 -0.80 4.24 18.88
N SER A 195 -1.78 3.45 19.29
CA SER A 195 -3.02 3.95 19.87
C SER A 195 -2.67 4.68 21.16
N LYS A 196 -2.15 5.91 21.09
CA LYS A 196 -2.30 6.81 22.21
C LYS A 196 -3.81 7.01 22.29
N SER A 197 -4.44 6.44 23.32
CA SER A 197 -5.72 6.93 23.78
C SER A 197 -5.60 8.45 23.83
N MET A 198 -6.39 9.13 23.00
CA MET A 198 -6.89 10.44 23.37
C MET A 198 -7.55 10.22 24.74
N LYS A 199 -6.80 10.55 25.79
CA LYS A 199 -7.39 11.00 27.04
C LYS A 199 -7.76 12.46 26.82
#